data_AF-Q8RT88-F1
#
_entry.id   AF-Q8RT88-F1
#
_cell.length_a   1.000
_cell.length_b   1.000
_cell.length_c   1.000
_cell.angle_alpha   90.00
_cell.angle_beta   90.00
_cell.angle_gamma   90.00
#
_symmetry.space_group_name_H-M   'P 1'
#
loop_
_entity.id
_entity.type
_entity.pdbx_description
1 polymer ?
#
loop_
_entity_poly.entity_id
_entity_poly.type
_entity_poly.pdbx_seq_one_letter_code
_entity_poly.pdbx_strand_id
1 'polypeptide(L)' 'MPVAAEYTGAYVFFATRGDTFPTTGALLNHDGGMGVRGFFEAAGGKDLPQKLQLS' A
#
# COMPACT_ATOMS: atom_id res chain seq x y z
N MET A 1 -2.04 11.85 4.36
CA MET A 1 -1.77 10.66 5.19
C MET A 1 -3.07 9.93 5.37
N PRO A 2 -3.09 8.60 5.23
CA PRO A 2 -4.29 7.80 5.49
C PRO A 2 -4.82 8.02 6.92
N VAL A 3 -6.13 7.91 7.12
CA VAL A 3 -6.73 7.96 8.47
C VAL A 3 -6.64 6.59 9.15
N ALA A 4 -6.71 6.56 10.49
CA ALA A 4 -6.55 5.32 11.25
C ALA A 4 -7.50 4.18 10.79
N ALA A 5 -8.72 4.52 10.40
CA ALA A 5 -9.70 3.56 9.89
C ALA A 5 -9.23 2.81 8.63
N GLU A 6 -8.47 3.47 7.75
CA GLU A 6 -8.01 2.89 6.48
C GLU A 6 -6.99 1.76 6.68
N TYR A 7 -6.30 1.71 7.83
CA TYR A 7 -5.37 0.63 8.17
C TYR A 7 -6.07 -0.64 8.68
N THR A 8 -7.31 -0.52 9.15
CA THR A 8 -8.01 -1.63 9.82
C THR A 8 -8.35 -2.79 8.88
N GLY A 9 -8.46 -2.52 7.56
CA GLY A 9 -8.77 -3.53 6.55
C GLY A 9 -7.75 -4.67 6.51
N ALA A 10 -6.46 -4.38 6.73
CA ALA A 10 -5.41 -5.40 6.75
C ALA A 10 -5.60 -6.41 7.91
N TYR A 11 -6.08 -5.94 9.06
CA TYR A 11 -6.36 -6.82 10.21
C TYR A 11 -7.59 -7.69 9.95
N VAL A 12 -8.64 -7.11 9.36
CA VAL A 12 -9.84 -7.86 8.97
C VAL A 12 -9.48 -8.95 7.97
N PHE A 13 -8.66 -8.63 6.96
CA PHE A 13 -8.17 -9.60 5.98
C PHE A 13 -7.54 -10.82 6.66
N PHE A 14 -6.56 -10.62 7.56
CA PHE A 14 -5.94 -11.74 8.29
C PHE A 14 -6.86 -12.43 9.30
N ALA A 15 -7.92 -11.76 9.76
CA ALA A 15 -8.91 -12.37 10.65
C ALA A 15 -9.91 -13.25 9.89
N THR A 16 -10.14 -13.02 8.60
CA THR A 16 -11.11 -13.76 7.80
C THR A 16 -10.57 -15.11 7.37
N ARG A 17 -11.05 -16.18 8.02
CA ARG A 17 -10.61 -17.57 7.78
C ARG A 17 -10.67 -18.01 6.30
N GLY A 18 -11.68 -17.56 5.56
CA GLY A 18 -11.85 -17.91 4.14
C GLY A 18 -10.90 -17.19 3.20
N ASP A 19 -10.33 -16.06 3.62
CA ASP A 19 -9.55 -15.18 2.75
C ASP A 19 -8.04 -15.44 2.89
N THR A 20 -7.60 -15.88 4.08
CA THR A 20 -6.18 -15.97 4.43
C THR A 20 -5.77 -17.31 5.03
N PHE A 21 -6.56 -18.37 4.81
CA PHE A 21 -6.29 -19.72 5.36
C PHE A 21 -4.83 -20.20 5.23
N PRO A 22 -4.12 -20.06 4.08
CA PRO A 22 -2.75 -20.52 3.96
C PRO A 22 -1.70 -19.56 4.55
N THR A 23 -2.11 -18.39 5.03
CA THR A 23 -1.17 -17.32 5.36
C THR A 23 -0.70 -17.42 6.82
N THR A 24 0.56 -17.82 6.99
CA THR A 24 1.27 -17.82 8.28
C THR A 24 2.70 -17.32 8.10
N GLY A 25 3.23 -16.60 9.08
CA GLY A 25 4.56 -15.98 9.02
C GLY A 25 4.70 -14.81 8.03
N ALA A 26 3.61 -14.33 7.46
CA ALA A 26 3.63 -13.20 6.53
C ALA A 26 3.85 -11.86 7.25
N LEU A 27 4.60 -10.95 6.60
CA LEU A 27 4.83 -9.58 7.05
C LEU A 27 4.29 -8.63 5.98
N LEU A 28 3.25 -7.87 6.31
CA LEU A 28 2.64 -6.91 5.41
C LEU A 28 3.12 -5.49 5.74
N ASN A 29 4.01 -4.95 4.91
CA ASN A 29 4.39 -3.54 4.99
C ASN A 29 3.22 -2.68 4.49
N HIS A 30 2.50 -2.06 5.43
CA HIS A 30 1.38 -1.18 5.17
C HIS A 30 1.72 0.26 5.57
N ASP A 31 2.76 0.80 4.93
CA ASP A 31 3.51 1.99 5.37
C ASP A 31 3.42 3.19 4.41
N GLY A 32 2.54 3.12 3.40
CA GLY A 32 2.43 4.15 2.36
C GLY A 32 3.58 4.14 1.34
N GLY A 33 4.33 3.04 1.26
CA GLY A 33 5.46 2.89 0.33
C GLY A 33 6.79 3.38 0.90
N MET A 34 6.92 3.48 2.24
CA MET A 34 8.11 4.02 2.88
C MET A 34 9.36 3.20 2.56
N GLY A 35 9.24 1.87 2.50
CA GLY A 35 10.32 0.96 2.13
C GLY A 35 10.74 0.98 0.65
N VAL A 36 9.98 1.64 -0.23
CA VAL A 36 10.21 1.65 -1.69
C VAL A 36 10.36 3.06 -2.28
N ARG A 37 10.48 4.08 -1.42
CA ARG A 37 10.61 5.49 -1.84
C ARG A 37 11.91 5.74 -2.61
N GLY A 38 11.87 6.67 -3.56
CA GLY A 38 13.08 7.14 -4.25
C GLY A 38 14.01 7.96 -3.36
N PHE A 39 15.25 8.18 -3.83
CA PHE A 39 16.25 8.93 -3.07
C PHE A 39 15.92 10.42 -2.91
N PHE A 40 15.48 11.06 -3.99
CA PHE A 40 15.22 12.51 -4.03
C PHE A 40 13.77 12.84 -3.73
N GLU A 41 12.86 11.94 -4.13
CA GLU A 41 11.41 12.12 -4.04
C GLU A 41 10.76 10.78 -3.73
N ALA A 42 9.67 10.81 -2.96
CA ALA A 42 8.99 9.58 -2.57
C ALA A 42 8.30 8.88 -3.77
N ALA A 43 7.63 9.65 -4.62
CA ALA A 43 6.97 9.17 -5.84
C ALA A 43 7.70 9.67 -7.09
N GLY A 44 8.10 8.75 -7.98
CA GLY A 44 8.80 9.07 -9.22
C GLY A 44 7.90 9.49 -10.40
N GLY A 45 6.59 9.32 -10.29
CA GLY A 45 5.63 9.52 -11.39
C GLY A 45 4.75 10.76 -11.24
N LYS A 46 5.26 11.86 -10.68
CA LYS A 46 4.46 13.09 -10.48
C LYS A 46 3.96 13.70 -11.80
N ASP A 47 4.67 13.47 -12.89
CA ASP A 47 4.40 13.96 -14.26
C ASP A 47 3.71 12.90 -15.15
N LEU A 48 3.32 11.75 -14.58
CA LEU A 48 2.77 10.63 -15.33
C LEU A 48 1.47 10.97 -16.09
N PRO A 49 0.48 11.69 -15.50
CA PRO A 49 -0.73 12.07 -16.22
C PRO A 49 -0.45 12.92 -17.47
N GLN A 50 0.48 13.87 -17.38
CA GLN A 50 0.85 14.75 -18.49
C GLN A 50 1.59 13.99 -19.59
N LYS A 51 2.52 13.09 -19.22
CA LYS A 51 3.22 12.23 -20.19
C LYS A 51 2.28 11.33 -20.97
N LEU A 52 1.21 10.86 -20.33
CA LEU A 52 0.24 9.95 -20.91
C LEU A 52 -0.97 10.67 -21.52
N GLN A 53 -0.99 12.01 -21.51
CA GLN A 53 -2.08 12.83 -22.07
C GLN A 53 -3.44 12.51 -21.43
N LEU A 54 -3.46 12.24 -20.12
CA LEU A 54 -4.67 11.96 -19.34
C LEU A 54 -5.21 13.21 -18.60
N SER A 55 -4.51 14.34 -18.71
CA SER A 55 -4.82 15.62 -18.06
C SER A 55 -4.36 16.80 -18.91
#